data_AF-A0A7C6PE59-F1
#
_entry.id   AF-A0A7C6PE59-F1
#
_cell.length_a   1.000
_cell.length_b   1.000
_cell.length_c   1.000
_cell.angle_alpha   90.00
_cell.angle_beta   90.00
_cell.angle_gamma   90.00
#
_symmetry.space_group_name_H-M   'P 1'
#
loop_
_entity.id
_entity.type
_entity.pdbx_description
1 polymer ?
#
loop_
_entity_poly.entity_id
_entity_poly.type
_entity_poly.pdbx_seq_one_letter_code
_entity_poly.pdbx_strand_id
1 'polypeptide(L)'
;MYSLIDTILIYYSSANKNLTEEDIIRKIQELDGKGEKIMTILQAREQKGIAKGIEQGIAKGIEQGINQGRIEERKVMAKKLISMGMSIEQIMEVTNLTRKEIEEIEEKTQN
;
A
#
# COMPACT_ATOMS: atom_id res chain seq x y z
N MET A 1 -11.07 13.90 12.81
CA MET A 1 -10.99 14.47 14.18
C MET A 1 -10.68 13.32 15.12
N TYR A 2 -9.49 13.27 15.72
CA TYR A 2 -9.09 12.21 16.64
C TYR A 2 -9.91 12.33 17.94
N SER A 3 -10.34 11.20 18.53
CA SER A 3 -11.07 11.23 19.81
C SER A 3 -10.11 11.60 20.95
N LEU A 4 -10.61 12.12 22.08
CA LEU A 4 -9.80 12.50 23.24
C LEU A 4 -8.84 11.37 23.69
N ILE A 5 -9.28 10.12 23.57
CA ILE A 5 -8.47 8.93 23.87
C ILE A 5 -7.34 8.74 22.85
N ASP A 6 -7.58 9.02 21.56
CA ASP A 6 -6.55 8.94 20.52
C ASP A 6 -5.45 9.99 20.76
N THR A 7 -5.84 11.21 21.15
CA THR A 7 -4.89 12.28 21.50
C THR A 7 -4.08 11.91 22.74
N ILE A 8 -4.71 11.31 23.76
CA ILE A 8 -4.03 10.90 25.00
C ILE A 8 -3.06 9.74 24.74
N LEU A 9 -3.45 8.71 23.99
CA LEU A 9 -2.57 7.57 23.68
C LEU A 9 -1.40 7.98 22.78
N ILE A 10 -1.66 8.77 21.73
CA ILE A 10 -0.59 9.32 20.86
C ILE A 10 0.34 10.21 21.67
N TYR A 11 -0.19 11.06 22.55
CA TYR A 11 0.62 11.91 23.44
C TYR A 11 1.47 11.07 24.40
N TYR A 12 0.92 10.04 25.05
CA TYR A 12 1.67 9.18 25.96
C TYR A 12 2.76 8.36 25.24
N SER A 13 2.48 7.82 24.05
CA SER A 13 3.49 7.10 23.24
C SER A 13 4.56 8.01 22.65
N SER A 14 4.23 9.28 22.38
CA SER A 14 5.18 10.26 21.83
C SER A 14 6.03 10.93 22.91
N ALA A 15 5.49 11.07 24.14
CA ALA A 15 6.13 11.77 25.25
C ALA A 15 7.02 10.86 26.13
N ASN A 16 6.84 9.53 26.12
CA ASN A 16 7.65 8.60 26.90
C ASN A 16 8.11 7.40 26.05
N LYS A 17 9.38 7.42 25.64
CA LYS A 17 10.00 6.36 24.80
C LYS A 17 10.20 5.01 25.49
N ASN A 18 9.94 4.90 26.80
CA ASN A 18 10.24 3.71 27.63
C ASN A 18 9.00 3.14 28.33
N LEU A 19 7.79 3.39 27.83
CA LEU A 19 6.57 2.88 28.44
C LEU A 19 6.44 1.37 28.17
N THR A 20 6.44 0.53 29.20
CA THR A 20 6.24 -0.92 29.06
C THR A 20 4.76 -1.30 29.10
N GLU A 21 4.41 -2.50 28.66
CA GLU A 21 3.05 -3.03 28.80
C GLU A 21 2.59 -3.05 30.28
N GLU A 22 3.51 -3.32 31.21
CA GLU A 22 3.26 -3.33 32.65
C GLU A 22 2.90 -1.94 33.18
N ASP A 23 3.51 -0.87 32.65
CA ASP A 23 3.18 0.51 33.01
C ASP A 23 1.77 0.89 32.57
N ILE A 24 1.34 0.37 31.40
CA ILE A 24 -0.02 0.58 30.87
C ILE A 24 -1.04 -0.15 31.75
N ILE A 25 -0.77 -1.42 32.07
CA ILE A 25 -1.66 -2.25 32.91
C ILE A 25 -1.84 -1.61 34.29
N ARG A 26 -0.76 -1.16 34.93
CA ARG A 26 -0.81 -0.50 36.24
C ARG A 26 -1.69 0.75 36.23
N LYS A 27 -1.51 1.62 35.22
CA LYS A 27 -2.34 2.82 35.06
C LYS A 27 -3.80 2.49 34.80
N ILE A 28 -4.09 1.41 34.06
CA ILE A 28 -5.47 0.96 33.83
C ILE A 28 -6.12 0.46 35.14
N GLN A 29 -5.35 -0.20 36.00
CA GLN A 29 -5.80 -0.66 37.32
C GLN A 29 -6.09 0.51 38.27
N GLU A 30 -5.37 1.63 38.15
CA GLU A 30 -5.60 2.86 38.93
C GLU A 30 -6.92 3.58 38.55
N LEU A 31 -7.58 3.21 37.44
CA LEU A 31 -8.73 3.95 36.89
C LEU A 31 -10.10 3.57 37.49
N ASP A 32 -10.17 3.26 38.79
CA ASP A 32 -11.42 3.09 39.56
C ASP A 32 -12.48 2.25 38.84
N GLY A 33 -12.13 1.01 38.48
CA GLY A 33 -13.04 0.07 37.83
C GLY A 33 -13.35 0.32 36.34
N LYS A 34 -12.79 1.36 35.72
CA LYS A 34 -13.01 1.67 34.29
C LYS A 34 -12.14 0.84 33.33
N GLY A 35 -11.31 -0.06 33.86
CA GLY A 35 -10.36 -0.85 33.08
C GLY A 35 -11.00 -1.70 31.98
N GLU A 36 -12.13 -2.34 32.26
CA GLU A 36 -12.87 -3.15 31.27
C GLU A 36 -13.36 -2.32 30.08
N LYS A 37 -13.88 -1.11 30.35
CA LYS A 37 -14.32 -0.18 29.30
C LYS A 37 -13.15 0.29 28.44
N ILE A 38 -11.99 0.52 29.05
CA ILE A 38 -10.77 0.91 28.34
C ILE A 38 -10.28 -0.24 27.46
N MET A 39 -10.22 -1.45 27.99
CA MET A 39 -9.81 -2.64 27.24
C MET A 39 -10.73 -2.89 26.03
N THR A 40 -12.05 -2.75 26.20
CA THR A 40 -13.02 -2.86 25.10
C THR A 40 -12.75 -1.82 24.00
N ILE A 41 -12.46 -0.57 24.39
CA ILE A 41 -12.12 0.49 23.43
C ILE A 41 -10.81 0.16 22.70
N LEU A 42 -9.78 -0.30 23.43
CA LEU A 42 -8.49 -0.66 22.84
C LEU A 42 -8.62 -1.81 21.83
N GLN A 43 -9.36 -2.87 22.18
CA GLN A 43 -9.64 -3.98 21.26
C GLN A 43 -10.37 -3.53 19.99
N ALA A 44 -11.43 -2.72 20.13
CA ALA A 44 -12.15 -2.17 18.98
C ALA A 44 -11.24 -1.31 18.08
N ARG A 45 -10.27 -0.61 18.69
CA ARG A 45 -9.28 0.21 17.97
C ARG A 45 -8.25 -0.63 17.25
N GLU A 46 -7.73 -1.67 17.89
CA GLU A 46 -6.80 -2.63 17.29
C GLU A 46 -7.45 -3.28 16.06
N GLN A 47 -8.67 -3.81 16.21
CA GLN A 47 -9.42 -4.40 15.10
C GLN A 47 -9.64 -3.41 13.96
N LYS A 48 -9.99 -2.15 14.27
CA LYS A 48 -10.13 -1.10 13.26
C LYS A 48 -8.80 -0.76 12.57
N GLY A 49 -7.70 -0.77 13.32
CA GLY A 49 -6.35 -0.55 12.80
C GLY A 49 -5.95 -1.66 11.81
N ILE A 50 -6.16 -2.92 12.20
CA ILE A 50 -5.92 -4.10 11.37
C ILE A 50 -6.77 -4.03 10.10
N ALA A 51 -8.09 -3.78 10.23
CA ALA A 51 -8.99 -3.69 9.09
C ALA A 51 -8.55 -2.61 8.08
N LYS A 52 -8.19 -1.41 8.57
CA LYS A 52 -7.66 -0.34 7.73
C LYS A 52 -6.33 -0.70 7.06
N GLY A 53 -5.43 -1.35 7.80
CA GLY A 53 -4.15 -1.80 7.26
C GLY A 53 -4.33 -2.80 6.13
N ILE A 54 -5.23 -3.77 6.30
CA ILE A 54 -5.58 -4.76 5.27
C ILE A 54 -6.20 -4.07 4.05
N GLU A 55 -7.20 -3.20 4.25
CA GLU A 55 -7.86 -2.47 3.17
C GLU A 55 -6.87 -1.65 2.34
N GLN A 56 -6.00 -0.88 3.00
CA GLN A 56 -4.97 -0.09 2.32
C GLN A 56 -3.93 -0.95 1.61
N GLY A 57 -3.53 -2.07 2.22
CA GLY A 57 -2.59 -3.02 1.63
C GLY A 57 -3.15 -3.66 0.35
N ILE A 58 -4.40 -4.12 0.40
CA ILE A 58 -5.10 -4.70 -0.75
C ILE A 58 -5.27 -3.65 -1.86
N ALA A 59 -5.74 -2.45 -1.54
CA ALA A 59 -5.94 -1.39 -2.54
C ALA A 59 -4.64 -1.04 -3.27
N LYS A 60 -3.53 -0.82 -2.53
CA LYS A 60 -2.22 -0.55 -3.11
C LYS A 60 -1.70 -1.71 -3.95
N GLY A 61 -1.86 -2.95 -3.46
CA GLY A 61 -1.44 -4.15 -4.17
C GLY A 61 -2.17 -4.34 -5.49
N ILE A 62 -3.50 -4.12 -5.51
CA ILE A 62 -4.31 -4.18 -6.72
C ILE A 62 -3.90 -3.09 -7.72
N GLU A 63 -3.73 -1.84 -7.27
CA GLU A 63 -3.31 -0.73 -8.14
C GLU A 63 -1.94 -0.99 -8.78
N GLN A 64 -0.96 -1.42 -7.98
CA GLN A 64 0.37 -1.79 -8.47
C GLN A 64 0.30 -2.96 -9.46
N GLY A 65 -0.49 -4.00 -9.14
CA GLY A 65 -0.68 -5.15 -10.01
C GLY A 65 -1.30 -4.79 -11.36
N ILE A 66 -2.35 -3.96 -11.37
CA ILE A 66 -2.99 -3.49 -12.60
C ILE A 66 -2.02 -2.66 -13.44
N ASN A 67 -1.29 -1.72 -12.83
CA ASN A 67 -0.33 -0.88 -13.55
C ASN A 67 0.81 -1.71 -14.16
N GLN A 68 1.36 -2.65 -13.38
CA GLN A 68 2.40 -3.55 -13.88
C GLN A 68 1.85 -4.42 -15.02
N GLY A 69 0.65 -4.98 -14.87
CA GLY A 69 0.00 -5.80 -15.90
C GLY A 69 -0.20 -5.04 -17.21
N ARG A 70 -0.68 -3.79 -17.15
CA ARG A 70 -0.85 -2.93 -18.34
C ARG A 70 0.47 -2.62 -19.04
N ILE A 71 1.55 -2.38 -18.28
CA ILE A 71 2.87 -2.13 -18.87
C ILE A 71 3.39 -3.39 -19.56
N GLU A 72 3.30 -4.55 -18.92
CA GLU A 72 3.76 -5.81 -19.48
C GLU A 72 2.93 -6.22 -20.71
N GLU A 73 1.61 -6.03 -20.69
CA GLU A 73 0.74 -6.26 -21.85
C GLU A 73 1.15 -5.37 -23.04
N ARG A 74 1.43 -4.08 -22.80
CA ARG A 74 1.88 -3.16 -23.86
C ARG A 74 3.21 -3.60 -24.48
N LYS A 75 4.15 -4.11 -23.67
CA LYS A 75 5.42 -4.67 -24.16
C LYS A 75 5.20 -5.95 -24.97
N VAL A 76 4.35 -6.86 -24.50
CA VAL A 76 4.00 -8.10 -25.24
C VAL A 76 3.35 -7.76 -26.57
N MET A 77 2.44 -6.79 -26.59
CA MET A 77 1.82 -6.30 -27.81
C MET A 77 2.88 -5.71 -28.75
N ALA A 78 3.76 -4.82 -28.28
CA ALA A 78 4.83 -4.26 -29.08
C ALA A 78 5.71 -5.34 -29.74
N LYS A 79 6.12 -6.37 -28.99
CA LYS A 79 6.88 -7.52 -29.54
C LYS A 79 6.16 -8.20 -30.70
N LYS A 80 4.84 -8.41 -30.56
CA LYS A 80 4.02 -9.03 -31.61
C LYS A 80 3.88 -8.13 -32.83
N LEU A 81 3.76 -6.82 -32.65
CA LEU A 81 3.66 -5.88 -33.77
C LEU A 81 5.00 -5.73 -34.51
N ILE A 82 6.13 -5.76 -33.79
CA ILE A 82 7.49 -5.81 -34.37
C ILE A 82 7.64 -7.07 -35.23
N SER A 83 7.24 -8.24 -34.73
CA SER A 83 7.35 -9.48 -35.50
C SER A 83 6.43 -9.54 -36.72
N MET A 84 5.40 -8.69 -36.76
CA MET A 84 4.54 -8.47 -37.93
C MET A 84 5.12 -7.46 -38.92
N GLY A 85 6.28 -6.86 -38.64
CA GLY A 85 6.94 -5.89 -39.52
C GLY A 85 6.29 -4.51 -39.54
N MET A 86 5.54 -4.14 -38.49
CA MET A 86 4.95 -2.80 -38.38
C MET A 86 6.02 -1.74 -38.11
N SER A 87 5.79 -0.50 -38.56
CA SER A 87 6.72 0.61 -38.30
C SER A 87 6.67 1.06 -36.84
N ILE A 88 7.76 1.65 -36.35
CA ILE A 88 7.84 2.18 -34.98
C ILE A 88 6.70 3.18 -34.72
N GLU A 89 6.38 4.04 -35.67
CA GLU A 89 5.32 5.04 -35.56
C GLU A 89 3.94 4.39 -35.34
N GLN A 90 3.64 3.32 -36.09
CA GLN A 90 2.39 2.58 -35.92
C GLN A 90 2.33 1.86 -34.57
N ILE A 91 3.45 1.30 -34.12
CA ILE A 91 3.54 0.62 -32.82
C ILE A 91 3.35 1.63 -31.68
N MET A 92 3.94 2.83 -31.78
CA MET A 92 3.74 3.91 -30.82
C MET A 92 2.26 4.29 -30.71
N GLU A 93 1.55 4.42 -31.82
CA GLU A 93 0.13 4.78 -31.84
C GLU A 93 -0.74 3.73 -31.15
N VAL A 94 -0.50 2.44 -31.40
CA VAL A 94 -1.31 1.34 -30.84
C VAL A 94 -0.97 1.07 -29.37
N THR A 95 0.32 1.05 -29.04
CA THR A 95 0.80 0.66 -27.70
C THR A 95 0.96 1.83 -26.76
N ASN A 96 0.91 3.07 -27.25
CA ASN A 96 1.25 4.30 -26.53
C ASN A 96 2.69 4.30 -25.91
N LEU A 97 3.55 3.37 -26.32
CA LEU A 97 4.95 3.33 -25.88
C LEU A 97 5.75 4.40 -26.60
N THR A 98 6.84 4.83 -26.00
CA THR A 98 7.79 5.74 -26.64
C THR A 98 8.64 4.99 -27.66
N ARG A 99 9.17 5.72 -28.65
CA ARG A 99 10.14 5.19 -29.63
C ARG A 99 11.27 4.43 -28.93
N LYS A 100 11.86 5.03 -27.89
CA LYS A 100 12.96 4.44 -27.13
C LYS A 100 12.58 3.09 -26.51
N GLU A 101 11.40 3.00 -25.89
CA GLU A 101 10.93 1.72 -25.30
C GLU A 101 10.74 0.63 -26.36
N ILE A 102 10.26 1.01 -27.55
CA ILE A 102 10.08 0.07 -28.67
C ILE A 102 11.42 -0.40 -29.22
N GLU A 103 12.38 0.51 -29.42
CA GLU A 103 13.75 0.20 -29.86
C GLU A 103 14.45 -0.74 -28.87
N GLU A 104 14.33 -0.49 -27.56
CA GLU A 104 14.86 -1.38 -26.52
C GLU A 104 14.22 -2.77 -26.53
N ILE A 105 12.94 -2.88 -26.90
CA ILE A 105 12.24 -4.17 -27.03
C ILE A 105 12.70 -4.91 -28.28
N GLU A 106 12.89 -4.19 -29.38
CA GLU A 106 13.35 -4.73 -30.65
C GLU A 106 14.77 -5.32 -30.52
N GLU A 107 15.70 -4.57 -29.92
CA GLU A 107 17.08 -5.00 -29.67
C GLU A 107 17.12 -6.28 -28.81
N LYS A 108 16.26 -6.38 -27.79
CA LYS A 108 16.15 -7.56 -26.91
C LYS A 108 15.49 -8.78 -27.57
N THR A 109 14.81 -8.60 -28.69
CA THR A 109 14.11 -9.68 -29.40
C THR A 109 14.99 -10.27 -30.52
N GLN A 110 16.03 -9.55 -30.95
CA GLN A 110 16.98 -9.98 -31.99
C GLN A 110 18.23 -10.68 -31.43
N ASN A 111 18.44 -10.64 -30.11
CA ASN A 111 19.45 -11.42 -29.37
C ASN A 111 18.85 -12.69 -28.78
#